data_AF-A0A815C864-F1
#
_entry.id   AF-A0A815C864-F1
#
_cell.length_a   1.000
_cell.length_b   1.000
_cell.length_c   1.000
_cell.angle_alpha   90.00
_cell.angle_beta   90.00
_cell.angle_gamma   90.00
#
_symmetry.space_group_name_H-M   'P 1'
#
loop_
_entity.id
_entity.type
_entity.pdbx_description
1 polymer ?
#
loop_
_entity_poly.entity_id
_entity_poly.type
_entity_poly.pdbx_seq_one_letter_code
_entity_poly.pdbx_strand_id
1 'polypeptide(L)'
;MILSLCQRLIKLNFYQVFSYRNSFLSIYKLPQTSCSYSSLIELKINVATFHDCLRLLNRRFDCLSKLTINVREIKYERKQINNKTKLPKLKYFSLSSFDMIQNFDEYIIPLLHRMINLEELRLFLAVVRVDSTVIDGIELYDQVLVHMSHLNKFVFSINNGVFFENNEIDVPSNEDIQNSFIGREYGEVGSYVHFESSTITGFKQSKDVVMSHVYSLPYQFESFLHLNNSFQGGMFVNVRHLTMTDSYPFEREFFKTISDSFPFIENLTISNLEPQKNKQHSSTLISFPHLNLLNLINAHDDYAEQFLVDTNTHLPCLLDLCITYESLEIVTNNFTNDATRLYCSELKGLHMDKPFVRPKHFDEYFCSLFHLYSFELDHQLYDDKCCSTDRETLYGTFIDEVINMRCLMRGTSKSSCRRIIDKMNLIGQPVDPKYFDLLIDIQRKFQSCQRKVLEMIARKNNDDGTFYIQYVEQMKQDYINDNNKLS
;
A
#
# COMPACT_ATOMS: atom_id res chain seq x y z
N MET A 1 -17.08 17.45 16.09
CA MET A 1 -17.44 16.03 15.87
C MET A 1 -16.29 15.08 16.22
N ILE A 2 -15.14 15.10 15.53
CA ILE A 2 -14.01 14.20 15.89
C ILE A 2 -13.57 14.42 17.35
N LEU A 3 -13.52 15.68 17.83
CA LEU A 3 -13.22 15.97 19.24
C LEU A 3 -14.23 15.42 20.25
N SER A 4 -15.53 15.56 19.97
CA SER A 4 -16.58 15.02 20.85
C SER A 4 -16.59 13.48 20.84
N LEU A 5 -16.15 12.87 19.74
CA LEU A 5 -15.90 11.44 19.65
C LEU A 5 -14.67 11.06 20.50
N CYS A 6 -13.53 11.74 20.38
CA CYS A 6 -12.34 11.45 21.17
C CYS A 6 -12.54 11.62 22.70
N GLN A 7 -13.45 12.48 23.14
CA GLN A 7 -13.81 12.63 24.55
C GLN A 7 -14.47 11.39 25.18
N ARG A 8 -15.05 10.48 24.38
CA ARG A 8 -15.79 9.31 24.87
C ARG A 8 -15.32 7.97 24.31
N LEU A 9 -14.52 7.99 23.24
CA LEU A 9 -13.99 6.78 22.62
C LEU A 9 -12.78 6.27 23.39
N ILE A 10 -12.68 4.95 23.48
CA ILE A 10 -11.52 4.24 24.05
C ILE A 10 -10.54 3.86 22.93
N LYS A 11 -11.07 3.49 21.76
CA LYS A 11 -10.30 3.07 20.58
C LYS A 11 -10.81 3.76 19.32
N LEU A 12 -9.91 4.15 18.43
CA LEU A 12 -10.23 4.82 17.17
C LEU A 12 -9.30 4.34 16.06
N ASN A 13 -9.88 3.89 14.94
CA ASN A 13 -9.15 3.42 13.76
C ASN A 13 -9.51 4.27 12.54
N PHE A 14 -8.52 4.89 11.90
CA PHE A 14 -8.68 5.61 10.63
C PHE A 14 -7.93 4.87 9.52
N TYR A 15 -8.67 4.11 8.69
CA TYR A 15 -8.09 3.28 7.63
C TYR A 15 -7.72 4.06 6.36
N GLN A 16 -8.25 5.26 6.13
CA GLN A 16 -7.89 6.09 4.97
C GLN A 16 -8.04 7.58 5.27
N VAL A 17 -7.02 8.24 5.84
CA VAL A 17 -7.08 9.71 6.09
C VAL A 17 -6.83 10.52 4.80
N PHE A 18 -6.26 9.90 3.76
CA PHE A 18 -5.92 10.52 2.48
C PHE A 18 -7.10 11.26 1.81
N SER A 19 -8.29 10.66 1.82
CA SER A 19 -9.51 11.25 1.25
C SER A 19 -10.11 12.37 2.11
N TYR A 20 -9.60 12.56 3.32
CA TYR A 20 -10.14 13.47 4.33
C TYR A 20 -9.14 14.53 4.77
N ARG A 21 -8.16 14.91 3.93
CA ARG A 21 -7.21 16.00 4.23
C ARG A 21 -7.92 17.22 4.82
N ASN A 22 -9.11 17.56 4.32
CA ASN A 22 -9.94 18.66 4.86
C ASN A 22 -10.55 18.38 6.26
N SER A 23 -11.03 17.17 6.54
CA SER A 23 -11.52 16.79 7.87
C SER A 23 -10.37 16.68 8.87
N PHE A 24 -9.19 16.24 8.44
CA PHE A 24 -7.98 16.21 9.25
C PHE A 24 -7.45 17.63 9.51
N LEU A 25 -7.50 18.50 8.50
CA LEU A 25 -7.21 19.94 8.63
C LEU A 25 -8.15 20.65 9.61
N SER A 26 -9.38 20.16 9.77
CA SER A 26 -10.30 20.69 10.79
C SER A 26 -9.83 20.39 12.21
N ILE A 27 -9.18 19.23 12.46
CA ILE A 27 -8.52 18.94 13.74
C ILE A 27 -7.37 19.92 13.97
N TYR A 28 -6.57 20.21 12.94
CA TYR A 28 -5.44 21.13 13.06
C TYR A 28 -5.83 22.55 13.45
N LYS A 29 -6.96 23.04 12.95
CA LYS A 29 -7.45 24.41 13.25
C LYS A 29 -7.99 24.57 14.68
N LEU A 30 -8.12 23.48 15.44
CA LEU A 30 -8.62 23.52 16.80
C LEU A 30 -7.53 23.91 17.81
N PRO A 31 -7.87 24.69 18.86
CA PRO A 31 -6.93 25.04 19.94
C PRO A 31 -6.32 23.80 20.59
N GLN A 32 -5.02 23.83 20.90
CA GLN A 32 -4.28 22.69 21.49
C GLN A 32 -4.92 22.13 22.78
N THR A 33 -5.65 22.96 23.54
CA THR A 33 -6.30 22.60 24.81
C THR A 33 -7.64 21.86 24.65
N SER A 34 -8.18 21.74 23.44
CA SER A 34 -9.54 21.22 23.24
C SER A 34 -9.68 19.69 23.37
N CYS A 35 -8.57 18.96 23.47
CA CYS A 35 -8.55 17.50 23.55
C CYS A 35 -7.96 16.94 24.86
N SER A 36 -7.52 17.76 25.81
CA SER A 36 -6.85 17.30 27.05
C SER A 36 -7.73 16.41 27.94
N TYR A 37 -9.04 16.36 27.68
CA TYR A 37 -10.01 15.49 28.36
C TYR A 37 -10.42 14.25 27.54
N SER A 38 -9.62 13.86 26.55
CA SER A 38 -9.87 12.68 25.72
C SER A 38 -9.74 11.38 26.54
N SER A 39 -10.74 10.50 26.48
CA SER A 39 -10.68 9.14 27.05
C SER A 39 -9.96 8.15 26.13
N LEU A 40 -9.51 8.58 24.96
CA LEU A 40 -8.86 7.73 23.95
C LEU A 40 -7.58 7.09 24.47
N ILE A 41 -7.56 5.75 24.48
CA ILE A 41 -6.44 4.92 24.93
C ILE A 41 -5.66 4.36 23.74
N GLU A 42 -6.34 4.02 22.65
CA GLU A 42 -5.75 3.43 21.45
C GLU A 42 -6.12 4.19 20.17
N LEU A 43 -5.12 4.51 19.36
CA LEU A 43 -5.28 5.17 18.08
C LEU A 43 -4.52 4.42 16.98
N LYS A 44 -5.22 3.97 15.95
CA LYS A 44 -4.63 3.45 14.70
C LYS A 44 -4.93 4.40 13.55
N ILE A 45 -3.93 4.87 12.84
CA ILE A 45 -4.09 5.86 11.77
C ILE A 45 -3.25 5.55 10.54
N ASN A 46 -3.84 5.77 9.37
CA ASN A 46 -3.13 5.78 8.10
C ASN A 46 -2.94 7.23 7.65
N VAL A 47 -1.71 7.75 7.69
CA VAL A 47 -1.40 9.15 7.36
C VAL A 47 -0.59 9.28 6.08
N ALA A 48 -0.75 10.41 5.40
CA ALA A 48 0.02 10.69 4.20
C ALA A 48 1.47 10.98 4.50
N THR A 49 1.71 11.88 5.46
CA THR A 49 3.04 12.27 5.88
C THR A 49 3.27 11.99 7.36
N PHE A 50 4.52 11.73 7.74
CA PHE A 50 4.88 11.57 9.15
C PHE A 50 4.61 12.83 9.99
N HIS A 51 4.78 14.02 9.40
CA HIS A 51 4.50 15.30 10.06
C HIS A 51 3.03 15.45 10.46
N ASP A 52 2.12 14.91 9.64
CA ASP A 52 0.70 14.93 9.94
C ASP A 52 0.40 14.23 11.27
N CYS A 53 1.15 13.15 11.57
CA CYS A 53 1.04 12.47 12.84
C CYS A 53 1.59 13.30 14.01
N LEU A 54 2.77 13.90 13.88
CA LEU A 54 3.38 14.67 14.99
C LEU A 54 2.51 15.85 15.41
N ARG A 55 1.89 16.51 14.43
CA ARG A 55 0.93 17.60 14.67
C ARG A 55 -0.32 17.11 15.40
N LEU A 56 -0.80 15.91 15.06
CA LEU A 56 -1.95 15.29 15.70
C LEU A 56 -1.67 14.98 17.19
N LEU A 57 -0.46 14.51 17.51
CA LEU A 57 -0.12 14.08 18.88
C LEU A 57 0.18 15.24 19.84
N ASN A 58 0.52 16.43 19.33
CA ASN A 58 1.02 17.52 20.16
C ASN A 58 0.00 18.01 21.20
N ARG A 59 0.15 17.56 22.46
CA ARG A 59 -0.66 17.95 23.63
C ARG A 59 -2.17 17.66 23.52
N ARG A 60 -2.58 16.70 22.68
CA ARG A 60 -4.00 16.43 22.40
C ARG A 60 -4.57 15.15 23.01
N PHE A 61 -3.76 14.19 23.46
CA PHE A 61 -4.30 12.92 23.93
C PHE A 61 -3.59 12.44 25.19
N ASP A 62 -3.91 13.04 26.33
CA ASP A 62 -3.20 12.77 27.59
C ASP A 62 -3.39 11.32 28.09
N CYS A 63 -4.51 10.67 27.75
CA CYS A 63 -4.78 9.26 28.08
C CYS A 63 -4.29 8.25 27.04
N LEU A 64 -3.75 8.70 25.90
CA LEU A 64 -3.32 7.78 24.84
C LEU A 64 -2.14 6.95 25.31
N SER A 65 -2.30 5.62 25.32
CA SER A 65 -1.25 4.69 25.71
C SER A 65 -0.79 3.80 24.56
N LYS A 66 -1.59 3.63 23.51
CA LYS A 66 -1.26 2.82 22.33
C LYS A 66 -1.44 3.61 21.05
N LEU A 67 -0.41 3.63 20.21
CA LEU A 67 -0.44 4.32 18.93
C LEU A 67 0.11 3.44 17.81
N THR A 68 -0.67 3.25 16.75
CA THR A 68 -0.26 2.59 15.52
C THR A 68 -0.39 3.55 14.35
N ILE A 69 0.68 3.73 13.60
CA ILE A 69 0.74 4.63 12.44
C ILE A 69 1.19 3.82 11.24
N ASN A 70 0.39 3.85 10.17
CA ASN A 70 0.86 3.49 8.85
C ASN A 70 1.05 4.80 8.08
N VAL A 71 2.28 5.09 7.70
CA VAL A 71 2.62 6.25 6.89
C VAL A 71 2.79 5.77 5.46
N ARG A 72 2.23 6.52 4.51
CA ARG A 72 2.61 6.31 3.10
C ARG A 72 4.02 6.84 2.90
N GLU A 73 4.21 8.13 3.12
CA GLU A 73 5.45 8.81 2.77
C GLU A 73 6.09 9.56 3.94
N ILE A 74 7.40 9.40 4.11
CA ILE A 74 8.20 10.23 5.03
C ILE A 74 9.10 11.16 4.19
N LYS A 75 8.50 12.25 3.71
CA LYS A 75 9.20 13.28 2.94
C LYS A 75 10.06 14.18 3.84
N TYR A 76 11.23 14.56 3.33
CA TYR A 76 12.04 15.62 3.91
C TYR A 76 11.31 16.97 3.77
N GLU A 77 10.78 17.49 4.89
CA GLU A 77 10.36 18.88 4.97
C GLU A 77 11.43 19.67 5.74
N ARG A 78 12.07 20.66 5.09
CA ARG A 78 13.05 21.58 5.72
C ARG A 78 12.56 22.24 7.02
N LYS A 79 11.25 22.21 7.30
CA LYS A 79 10.70 22.67 8.57
C LYS A 79 11.00 21.62 9.63
N GLN A 80 12.14 21.79 10.29
CA GLN A 80 12.55 21.05 11.49
C GLN A 80 11.32 20.67 12.32
N ILE A 81 11.18 19.37 12.61
CA ILE A 81 10.25 18.93 13.63
C ILE A 81 10.53 19.79 14.85
N ASN A 82 9.55 20.59 15.25
CA ASN A 82 9.72 21.46 16.39
C ASN A 82 9.84 20.53 17.61
N ASN A 83 11.06 20.35 18.12
CA ASN A 83 11.40 19.50 19.28
C ASN A 83 10.58 19.82 20.54
N LYS A 84 9.83 20.93 20.51
CA LYS A 84 8.86 21.36 21.52
C LYS A 84 7.55 20.56 21.57
N THR A 85 7.32 19.64 20.63
CA THR A 85 6.10 18.81 20.62
C THR A 85 6.07 17.97 21.90
N LYS A 86 5.00 18.03 22.70
CA LYS A 86 4.87 17.17 23.89
C LYS A 86 4.10 15.91 23.48
N LEU A 87 4.76 14.76 23.55
CA LEU A 87 4.16 13.47 23.23
C LEU A 87 3.38 12.93 24.45
N PRO A 88 2.32 12.16 24.21
CA PRO A 88 1.66 11.41 25.27
C PRO A 88 2.59 10.35 25.85
N LYS A 89 2.30 9.90 27.08
CA LYS A 89 3.03 8.82 27.74
C LYS A 89 2.58 7.47 27.17
N LEU A 90 3.05 7.16 25.97
CA LEU A 90 2.76 5.91 25.29
C LEU A 90 3.44 4.74 26.00
N LYS A 91 2.73 3.63 26.10
CA LYS A 91 3.25 2.30 26.46
C LYS A 91 3.50 1.44 25.23
N TYR A 92 2.75 1.67 24.15
CA TYR A 92 2.88 0.94 22.89
C TYR A 92 2.97 1.93 21.72
N PHE A 93 3.94 1.70 20.84
CA PHE A 93 4.10 2.43 19.59
C PHE A 93 4.40 1.48 18.43
N SER A 94 3.68 1.65 17.32
CA SER A 94 3.93 0.95 16.07
C SER A 94 3.99 1.94 14.92
N LEU A 95 5.07 1.87 14.14
CA LEU A 95 5.26 2.67 12.93
C LEU A 95 5.53 1.75 11.75
N SER A 96 4.71 1.89 10.71
CA SER A 96 4.88 1.19 9.45
C SER A 96 4.99 2.18 8.30
N SER A 97 6.03 2.06 7.47
CA SER A 97 6.21 2.80 6.22
C SER A 97 6.53 1.82 5.12
N PHE A 98 5.77 1.87 4.04
CA PHE A 98 5.98 1.05 2.85
C PHE A 98 6.82 1.78 1.80
N ASP A 99 6.84 3.12 1.83
CA ASP A 99 7.74 3.91 0.99
C ASP A 99 9.10 4.09 1.67
N MET A 100 10.14 4.26 0.85
CA MET A 100 11.51 4.50 1.27
C MET A 100 11.62 5.79 2.08
N ILE A 101 12.12 5.68 3.32
CA ILE A 101 12.37 6.78 4.23
C ILE A 101 13.79 7.29 4.00
N GLN A 102 13.89 8.56 3.63
CA GLN A 102 15.15 9.29 3.67
C GLN A 102 15.26 9.98 5.05
N ASN A 103 16.45 9.95 5.66
CA ASN A 103 16.75 10.59 6.96
C ASN A 103 16.08 9.92 8.18
N PHE A 104 16.19 8.59 8.26
CA PHE A 104 15.80 7.82 9.44
C PHE A 104 16.37 8.41 10.75
N ASP A 105 17.65 8.79 10.72
CA ASP A 105 18.40 9.31 11.88
C ASP A 105 17.93 10.71 12.32
N GLU A 106 17.41 11.53 11.40
CA GLU A 106 16.96 12.89 11.71
C GLU A 106 15.53 12.93 12.27
N TYR A 107 14.67 11.99 11.86
CA TYR A 107 13.23 12.08 12.13
C TYR A 107 12.70 10.96 13.03
N ILE A 108 13.14 9.72 12.82
CA ILE A 108 12.60 8.57 13.54
C ILE A 108 13.32 8.44 14.88
N ILE A 109 14.66 8.42 14.89
CA ILE A 109 15.44 8.24 16.12
C ILE A 109 15.14 9.32 17.18
N PRO A 110 15.13 10.64 16.87
CA PRO A 110 14.85 11.65 17.88
C PRO A 110 13.40 11.61 18.38
N LEU A 111 12.46 11.11 17.57
CA LEU A 111 11.10 10.87 18.03
C LEU A 111 11.07 9.74 19.06
N LEU A 112 11.71 8.62 18.72
CA LEU A 112 11.79 7.44 19.56
C LEU A 112 12.42 7.77 20.92
N HIS A 113 13.51 8.54 20.95
CA HIS A 113 14.14 9.02 22.19
C HIS A 113 13.21 9.82 23.11
N ARG A 114 12.16 10.44 22.57
CA ARG A 114 11.17 11.18 23.36
C ARG A 114 10.07 10.30 23.96
N MET A 115 10.04 9.02 23.59
CA MET A 115 9.06 8.02 24.04
C MET A 115 9.66 7.07 25.09
N ILE A 116 10.38 7.61 26.08
CA ILE A 116 11.13 6.86 27.12
C ILE A 116 10.30 5.88 27.99
N ASN A 117 8.97 5.95 27.93
CA ASN A 117 8.06 5.11 28.72
C ASN A 117 7.47 3.95 27.91
N LEU A 118 7.94 3.73 26.68
CA LEU A 118 7.46 2.61 25.86
C LEU A 118 7.82 1.27 26.50
N GLU A 119 6.83 0.39 26.56
CA GLU A 119 6.95 -1.00 26.97
C GLU A 119 7.03 -1.93 25.74
N GLU A 120 6.38 -1.54 24.63
CA GLU A 120 6.44 -2.25 23.35
C GLU A 120 6.63 -1.28 22.17
N LEU A 121 7.57 -1.62 21.30
CA LEU A 121 7.90 -0.89 20.07
C LEU A 121 7.82 -1.85 18.87
N ARG A 122 7.13 -1.41 17.81
CA ARG A 122 7.08 -2.11 16.53
C ARG A 122 7.50 -1.20 15.38
N LEU A 123 8.50 -1.60 14.60
CA LEU A 123 8.98 -0.84 13.46
C LEU A 123 8.95 -1.69 12.19
N PHE A 124 8.20 -1.23 11.18
CA PHE A 124 8.21 -1.81 9.85
C PHE A 124 8.62 -0.72 8.88
N LEU A 125 9.87 -0.70 8.44
CA LEU A 125 10.45 0.45 7.77
C LEU A 125 11.22 0.02 6.52
N ALA A 126 11.10 0.80 5.46
CA ALA A 126 12.05 0.83 4.36
C ALA A 126 12.86 2.13 4.50
N VAL A 127 14.18 2.03 4.63
CA VAL A 127 15.11 3.14 4.88
C VAL A 127 16.09 3.21 3.73
N VAL A 128 16.45 4.43 3.32
CA VAL A 128 17.49 4.65 2.33
C VAL A 128 18.53 5.62 2.86
N ARG A 129 19.79 5.23 2.82
CA ARG A 129 20.94 5.99 3.28
C ARG A 129 21.93 6.31 2.18
N VAL A 130 22.56 7.47 2.34
CA VAL A 130 23.60 7.98 1.43
C VAL A 130 24.99 7.79 2.03
N ASP A 131 25.10 7.64 3.35
CA ASP A 131 26.36 7.58 4.10
C ASP A 131 27.05 6.22 4.07
N SER A 132 26.63 5.32 3.17
CA SER A 132 27.25 4.02 2.96
C SER A 132 27.15 3.03 4.15
N THR A 133 26.31 3.30 5.17
CA THR A 133 26.19 2.42 6.34
C THR A 133 24.93 1.56 6.33
N VAL A 134 25.12 0.25 6.59
CA VAL A 134 24.01 -0.68 6.80
C VAL A 134 23.54 -0.62 8.25
N ILE A 135 22.23 -0.52 8.48
CA ILE A 135 21.64 -0.62 9.82
C ILE A 135 21.86 -2.02 10.37
N ASP A 136 22.63 -2.12 11.45
CA ASP A 136 22.95 -3.36 12.15
C ASP A 136 22.45 -3.37 13.61
N GLY A 137 22.78 -4.43 14.34
CA GLY A 137 22.36 -4.61 15.73
C GLY A 137 23.09 -3.70 16.72
N ILE A 138 24.30 -3.23 16.39
CA ILE A 138 25.05 -2.26 17.20
C ILE A 138 24.34 -0.92 17.13
N GLU A 139 24.06 -0.47 15.91
CA GLU A 139 23.42 0.81 15.67
C GLU A 139 22.03 0.86 16.29
N LEU A 140 21.18 -0.15 16.06
CA LEU A 140 19.86 -0.21 16.68
C LEU A 140 19.93 -0.22 18.21
N TYR A 141 20.98 -0.84 18.79
CA TYR A 141 21.13 -0.90 20.23
C TYR A 141 21.46 0.49 20.78
N ASP A 142 22.48 1.12 20.21
CA ASP A 142 22.95 2.44 20.62
C ASP A 142 21.88 3.52 20.40
N GLN A 143 21.17 3.46 19.26
CA GLN A 143 20.18 4.48 18.91
C GLN A 143 18.79 4.24 19.47
N VAL A 144 18.39 3.01 19.79
CA VAL A 144 17.02 2.72 20.25
C VAL A 144 17.03 2.13 21.65
N LEU A 145 17.64 0.97 21.85
CA LEU A 145 17.48 0.20 23.09
C LEU A 145 18.07 0.92 24.31
N VAL A 146 19.28 1.48 24.19
CA VAL A 146 19.95 2.19 25.31
C VAL A 146 19.12 3.38 25.83
N HIS A 147 18.28 3.96 24.97
CA HIS A 147 17.44 5.12 25.30
C HIS A 147 16.03 4.76 25.82
N MET A 148 15.65 3.48 25.81
CA MET A 148 14.30 3.02 26.17
C MET A 148 14.32 2.00 27.32
N SER A 149 14.65 2.47 28.52
CA SER A 149 14.82 1.64 29.73
C SER A 149 13.60 0.81 30.16
N HIS A 150 12.41 1.10 29.64
CA HIS A 150 11.17 0.39 29.98
C HIS A 150 10.72 -0.59 28.88
N LEU A 151 11.46 -0.66 27.78
CA LEU A 151 11.09 -1.43 26.61
C LEU A 151 11.30 -2.91 26.90
N ASN A 152 10.21 -3.65 27.00
CA ASN A 152 10.22 -5.10 27.24
C ASN A 152 10.12 -5.89 25.94
N LYS A 153 9.66 -5.25 24.87
CA LYS A 153 9.43 -5.89 23.59
C LYS A 153 9.73 -4.95 22.44
N PHE A 154 10.73 -5.32 21.64
CA PHE A 154 11.04 -4.66 20.39
C PHE A 154 10.89 -5.63 19.22
N VAL A 155 9.99 -5.32 18.29
CA VAL A 155 9.78 -6.11 17.07
C VAL A 155 10.03 -5.23 15.87
N PHE A 156 10.84 -5.68 14.93
CA PHE A 156 11.18 -4.88 13.78
C PHE A 156 11.31 -5.69 12.49
N SER A 157 11.15 -5.00 11.37
CA SER A 157 11.43 -5.44 10.00
C SER A 157 11.88 -4.19 9.27
N ILE A 158 13.19 -4.05 9.10
CA ILE A 158 13.84 -2.85 8.58
C ILE A 158 14.58 -3.26 7.32
N ASN A 159 14.03 -2.86 6.17
CA ASN A 159 14.72 -2.90 4.91
C ASN A 159 15.54 -1.62 4.76
N ASN A 160 16.83 -1.73 4.51
CA ASN A 160 17.76 -0.63 4.42
C ASN A 160 18.54 -0.72 3.11
N GLY A 161 18.37 0.29 2.26
CA GLY A 161 19.09 0.50 1.02
C GLY A 161 20.18 1.54 1.17
N VAL A 162 21.37 1.22 0.69
CA VAL A 162 22.56 2.05 0.84
C VAL A 162 23.15 2.34 -0.53
N PHE A 163 23.31 3.63 -0.87
CA PHE A 163 23.95 4.05 -2.11
C PHE A 163 25.47 4.11 -1.96
N PHE A 164 26.19 3.61 -2.96
CA PHE A 164 27.64 3.71 -3.04
C PHE A 164 28.07 4.61 -4.19
N GLU A 165 29.07 5.45 -3.94
CA GLU A 165 29.71 6.26 -4.98
C GLU A 165 30.97 5.60 -5.55
N ASN A 166 31.59 4.66 -4.81
CA ASN A 166 32.83 3.98 -5.18
C ASN A 166 32.79 2.48 -4.79
N ASN A 167 33.36 1.61 -5.63
CA ASN A 167 33.33 0.13 -5.50
C ASN A 167 34.17 -0.46 -4.34
N GLU A 168 34.63 0.35 -3.38
CA GLU A 168 35.56 -0.06 -2.32
C GLU A 168 34.90 -0.09 -0.93
N ILE A 169 33.73 -0.72 -0.80
CA ILE A 169 33.11 -0.88 0.52
C ILE A 169 33.01 -2.36 0.89
N ASP A 170 33.45 -2.64 2.11
CA ASP A 170 33.26 -3.91 2.78
C ASP A 170 31.78 -4.03 3.17
N VAL A 171 31.02 -4.73 2.33
CA VAL A 171 29.59 -4.95 2.54
C VAL A 171 29.44 -6.10 3.54
N PRO A 172 28.78 -5.89 4.69
CA PRO A 172 28.65 -6.93 5.69
C PRO A 172 27.88 -8.12 5.11
N SER A 173 28.32 -9.33 5.44
CA SER A 173 27.57 -10.54 5.12
C SER A 173 26.32 -10.66 5.98
N ASN A 174 25.42 -11.58 5.61
CA ASN A 174 24.23 -11.89 6.43
C ASN A 174 24.63 -12.31 7.85
N GLU A 175 25.71 -13.08 7.97
CA GLU A 175 26.25 -13.58 9.22
C GLU A 175 26.83 -12.44 10.06
N ASP A 176 27.54 -11.49 9.46
CA ASP A 176 28.05 -10.31 10.16
C ASP A 176 26.90 -9.48 10.76
N ILE A 177 25.84 -9.25 9.97
CA ILE A 177 24.65 -8.56 10.47
C ILE A 177 24.00 -9.34 11.61
N GLN A 178 23.77 -10.65 11.48
CA GLN A 178 23.15 -11.43 12.56
C GLN A 178 24.00 -11.46 13.84
N ASN A 179 25.31 -11.62 13.69
CA ASN A 179 26.26 -11.62 14.79
C ASN A 179 26.29 -10.29 15.55
N SER A 180 26.00 -9.17 14.87
CA SER A 180 25.87 -7.86 15.51
C SER A 180 24.71 -7.77 16.53
N PHE A 181 23.72 -8.67 16.50
CA PHE A 181 22.61 -8.70 17.47
C PHE A 181 22.90 -9.59 18.69
N ILE A 182 23.89 -10.48 18.60
CA ILE A 182 24.23 -11.42 19.68
C ILE A 182 24.66 -10.64 20.93
N GLY A 183 24.04 -10.96 22.07
CA GLY A 183 24.36 -10.38 23.37
C GLY A 183 23.80 -8.97 23.63
N ARG A 184 22.91 -8.44 22.77
CA ARG A 184 22.35 -7.07 22.88
C ARG A 184 20.87 -7.02 23.27
N GLU A 185 20.41 -8.00 24.05
CA GLU A 185 19.01 -8.12 24.53
C GLU A 185 17.93 -8.23 23.44
N TYR A 186 18.35 -8.38 22.18
CA TYR A 186 17.46 -8.79 21.11
C TYR A 186 17.09 -10.27 21.24
N GLY A 187 15.89 -10.63 20.76
CA GLY A 187 15.57 -12.02 20.45
C GLY A 187 16.32 -12.51 19.21
N GLU A 188 15.92 -13.66 18.69
CA GLU A 188 16.44 -14.15 17.41
C GLU A 188 16.10 -13.17 16.28
N VAL A 189 17.01 -13.03 15.32
CA VAL A 189 16.87 -12.15 14.16
C VAL A 189 17.21 -12.89 12.88
N GLY A 190 16.49 -12.56 11.81
CA GLY A 190 16.86 -12.94 10.45
C GLY A 190 17.46 -11.75 9.72
N SER A 191 18.35 -12.04 8.78
CA SER A 191 18.91 -11.03 7.88
C SER A 191 19.09 -11.57 6.48
N TYR A 192 19.08 -10.68 5.49
CA TYR A 192 19.70 -10.93 4.20
C TYR A 192 20.22 -9.63 3.59
N VAL A 193 21.30 -9.76 2.83
CA VAL A 193 22.01 -8.71 2.13
C VAL A 193 22.13 -9.13 0.68
N HIS A 194 21.93 -8.17 -0.22
CA HIS A 194 22.13 -8.37 -1.65
C HIS A 194 22.49 -7.06 -2.33
N PHE A 195 23.08 -7.20 -3.51
CA PHE A 195 23.35 -6.09 -4.40
C PHE A 195 22.20 -5.97 -5.39
N GLU A 196 21.64 -4.77 -5.49
CA GLU A 196 20.65 -4.42 -6.48
C GLU A 196 21.26 -3.36 -7.41
N SER A 197 21.38 -3.70 -8.70
CA SER A 197 21.74 -2.71 -9.71
C SER A 197 20.52 -1.82 -9.94
N SER A 198 20.49 -0.65 -9.29
CA SER A 198 19.32 0.21 -9.35
C SER A 198 19.20 0.88 -10.73
N THR A 199 18.30 0.37 -11.56
CA THR A 199 17.63 1.15 -12.61
C THR A 199 16.33 1.79 -12.09
N ILE A 200 15.89 1.36 -10.90
CA ILE A 200 14.54 1.54 -10.35
C ILE A 200 14.31 2.93 -9.74
N THR A 201 15.36 3.66 -9.43
CA THR A 201 15.21 5.02 -8.91
C THR A 201 15.47 5.99 -10.06
N GLY A 202 14.60 6.98 -10.27
CA GLY A 202 14.76 8.00 -11.32
C GLY A 202 16.04 8.86 -11.22
N PHE A 203 17.06 8.40 -10.49
CA PHE A 203 18.42 8.88 -10.53
C PHE A 203 19.06 8.46 -11.86
N LYS A 204 19.44 9.45 -12.66
CA LYS A 204 20.01 9.30 -14.01
C LYS A 204 21.37 8.59 -14.07
N GLN A 205 21.88 8.07 -12.96
CA GLN A 205 23.15 7.37 -12.87
C GLN A 205 22.91 6.07 -12.13
N SER A 206 23.23 4.95 -12.77
CA SER A 206 23.25 3.61 -12.16
C SER A 206 24.27 3.63 -11.02
N LYS A 207 23.78 3.86 -9.80
CA LYS A 207 24.56 3.59 -8.59
C LYS A 207 24.16 2.20 -8.12
N ASP A 208 25.17 1.40 -7.81
CA ASP A 208 24.95 0.13 -7.14
C ASP A 208 24.39 0.43 -5.74
N VAL A 209 23.32 -0.29 -5.38
CA VAL A 209 22.67 -0.18 -4.08
C VAL A 209 22.84 -1.50 -3.37
N VAL A 210 23.34 -1.47 -2.15
CA VAL A 210 23.26 -2.63 -1.27
C VAL A 210 21.96 -2.54 -0.52
N MET A 211 21.17 -3.58 -0.65
CA MET A 211 19.91 -3.73 0.03
C MET A 211 20.09 -4.79 1.12
N SER A 212 19.84 -4.39 2.36
CA SER A 212 19.83 -5.26 3.52
C SER A 212 18.43 -5.29 4.12
N HIS A 213 17.99 -6.42 4.62
CA HIS A 213 16.77 -6.50 5.42
C HIS A 213 17.08 -7.25 6.69
N VAL A 214 16.79 -6.63 7.82
CA VAL A 214 16.94 -7.22 9.15
C VAL A 214 15.60 -7.23 9.87
N TYR A 215 15.25 -8.35 10.50
CA TYR A 215 13.93 -8.52 11.11
C TYR A 215 13.96 -9.43 12.33
N SER A 216 13.02 -9.22 13.25
CA SER A 216 12.86 -10.04 14.45
C SER A 216 12.18 -11.38 14.14
N LEU A 217 12.58 -12.43 14.86
CA LEU A 217 11.96 -13.75 14.86
C LEU A 217 11.26 -14.05 16.21
N PRO A 218 10.10 -14.75 16.20
CA PRO A 218 9.30 -15.09 15.03
C PRO A 218 8.72 -13.84 14.35
N TYR A 219 8.60 -13.87 13.02
CA TYR A 219 8.13 -12.73 12.23
C TYR A 219 6.66 -12.39 12.53
N GLN A 220 6.38 -11.14 12.92
CA GLN A 220 5.04 -10.72 13.40
C GLN A 220 4.30 -9.75 12.49
N PHE A 221 4.81 -9.47 11.29
CA PHE A 221 4.16 -8.55 10.34
C PHE A 221 3.40 -9.31 9.26
N GLU A 222 2.34 -8.68 8.75
CA GLU A 222 1.51 -9.22 7.66
C GLU A 222 2.16 -9.06 6.29
N SER A 223 3.11 -8.15 6.16
CA SER A 223 3.82 -7.89 4.91
C SER A 223 5.28 -8.29 5.05
N PHE A 224 5.86 -8.84 3.99
CA PHE A 224 7.29 -9.09 3.86
C PHE A 224 7.73 -8.52 2.51
N LEU A 225 8.64 -7.55 2.53
CA LEU A 225 9.00 -6.78 1.33
C LEU A 225 10.39 -7.14 0.83
N HIS A 226 10.54 -7.17 -0.48
CA HIS A 226 11.80 -7.33 -1.20
C HIS A 226 12.56 -8.61 -0.78
N LEU A 227 11.86 -9.74 -0.77
CA LEU A 227 12.48 -11.05 -0.60
C LEU A 227 13.28 -11.42 -1.86
N ASN A 228 14.46 -11.99 -1.69
CA ASN A 228 15.41 -12.30 -2.77
C ASN A 228 15.99 -13.72 -2.64
N ASN A 229 16.84 -14.14 -3.59
CA ASN A 229 17.44 -15.48 -3.64
C ASN A 229 18.35 -15.81 -2.44
N SER A 230 18.75 -14.84 -1.62
CA SER A 230 19.49 -15.09 -0.37
C SER A 230 18.60 -15.65 0.73
N PHE A 231 17.27 -15.72 0.53
CA PHE A 231 16.33 -16.29 1.49
C PHE A 231 16.52 -17.80 1.68
N GLN A 232 16.76 -18.21 2.92
CA GLN A 232 17.08 -19.61 3.28
C GLN A 232 15.87 -20.41 3.77
N GLY A 233 14.66 -19.85 3.73
CA GLY A 233 13.45 -20.46 4.28
C GLY A 233 13.15 -20.05 5.72
N GLY A 234 12.15 -20.70 6.32
CA GLY A 234 11.68 -20.45 7.68
C GLY A 234 10.14 -20.43 7.73
N MET A 235 9.53 -20.29 8.91
CA MET A 235 8.06 -20.27 9.02
C MET A 235 7.52 -18.87 9.28
N PHE A 236 6.82 -18.31 8.29
CA PHE A 236 6.30 -16.94 8.30
C PHE A 236 4.77 -16.92 8.29
N VAL A 237 4.17 -17.54 9.32
CA VAL A 237 2.71 -17.78 9.41
C VAL A 237 1.85 -16.51 9.43
N ASN A 238 2.42 -15.35 9.78
CA ASN A 238 1.69 -14.08 9.84
C ASN A 238 1.67 -13.34 8.50
N VAL A 239 2.56 -13.69 7.57
CA VAL A 239 2.68 -12.99 6.29
C VAL A 239 1.49 -13.35 5.41
N ARG A 240 0.88 -12.31 4.85
CA ARG A 240 -0.21 -12.32 3.87
C ARG A 240 0.19 -11.65 2.57
N HIS A 241 1.14 -10.72 2.62
CA HIS A 241 1.60 -9.95 1.48
C HIS A 241 3.10 -10.14 1.30
N LEU A 242 3.50 -10.76 0.21
CA LEU A 242 4.90 -11.00 -0.12
C LEU A 242 5.27 -10.25 -1.41
N THR A 243 6.34 -9.47 -1.35
CA THR A 243 6.98 -8.89 -2.54
C THR A 243 8.37 -9.50 -2.71
N MET A 244 8.66 -9.99 -3.91
CA MET A 244 9.93 -10.59 -4.28
C MET A 244 10.62 -9.73 -5.35
N THR A 245 11.90 -9.44 -5.17
CA THR A 245 12.74 -8.71 -6.13
C THR A 245 14.17 -9.22 -6.06
N ASP A 246 14.83 -9.35 -7.21
CA ASP A 246 16.23 -9.72 -7.28
C ASP A 246 16.79 -9.38 -8.68
N SER A 247 18.11 -9.31 -8.78
CA SER A 247 18.88 -9.21 -10.03
C SER A 247 19.24 -10.58 -10.62
N TYR A 248 18.97 -11.67 -9.89
CA TYR A 248 19.11 -13.05 -10.35
C TYR A 248 17.75 -13.70 -10.54
N PRO A 249 17.58 -14.60 -11.52
CA PRO A 249 16.29 -15.24 -11.76
C PRO A 249 15.83 -16.08 -10.56
N PHE A 250 14.52 -16.06 -10.30
CA PHE A 250 13.92 -16.93 -9.30
C PHE A 250 13.64 -18.31 -9.90
N GLU A 251 14.47 -19.28 -9.58
CA GLU A 251 14.30 -20.65 -10.07
C GLU A 251 13.11 -21.35 -9.39
N ARG A 252 12.59 -22.39 -10.02
CA ARG A 252 11.40 -23.11 -9.53
C ARG A 252 11.51 -23.60 -8.08
N GLU A 253 12.65 -24.17 -7.70
CA GLU A 253 12.89 -24.67 -6.33
C GLU A 253 12.86 -23.56 -5.28
N PHE A 254 13.13 -22.32 -5.71
CA PHE A 254 12.96 -21.16 -4.86
C PHE A 254 11.47 -20.92 -4.54
N PHE A 255 10.59 -20.97 -5.55
CA PHE A 255 9.14 -20.87 -5.32
C PHE A 255 8.58 -21.99 -4.46
N LYS A 256 9.17 -23.19 -4.53
CA LYS A 256 8.85 -24.28 -3.58
C LYS A 256 9.19 -23.86 -2.15
N THR A 257 10.40 -23.35 -1.94
CA THR A 257 10.83 -22.80 -0.63
C THR A 257 9.89 -21.69 -0.15
N ILE A 258 9.43 -20.79 -1.05
CA ILE A 258 8.45 -19.75 -0.72
C ILE A 258 7.11 -20.37 -0.31
N SER A 259 6.58 -21.33 -1.07
CA SER A 259 5.30 -21.96 -0.74
C SER A 259 5.31 -22.65 0.64
N ASP A 260 6.42 -23.26 1.00
CA ASP A 260 6.59 -23.92 2.30
C ASP A 260 6.77 -22.91 3.44
N SER A 261 7.50 -21.82 3.17
CA SER A 261 7.83 -20.83 4.19
C SER A 261 6.68 -19.88 4.51
N PHE A 262 5.79 -19.66 3.54
CA PHE A 262 4.71 -18.69 3.64
C PHE A 262 3.34 -19.33 3.31
N PRO A 263 2.85 -20.22 4.18
CA PRO A 263 1.69 -21.07 3.88
C PRO A 263 0.37 -20.31 3.69
N PHE A 264 0.30 -19.05 4.12
CA PHE A 264 -0.92 -18.23 4.13
C PHE A 264 -0.81 -16.96 3.26
N ILE A 265 0.09 -16.92 2.27
CA ILE A 265 0.16 -15.75 1.36
C ILE A 265 -1.17 -15.59 0.64
N GLU A 266 -1.69 -14.36 0.69
CA GLU A 266 -2.86 -13.91 -0.05
C GLU A 266 -2.47 -13.08 -1.27
N ASN A 267 -1.39 -12.29 -1.18
CA ASN A 267 -0.90 -11.44 -2.26
C ASN A 267 0.58 -11.70 -2.52
N LEU A 268 0.91 -12.09 -3.75
CA LEU A 268 2.29 -12.29 -4.21
C LEU A 268 2.62 -11.31 -5.33
N THR A 269 3.65 -10.48 -5.13
CA THR A 269 4.19 -9.60 -6.16
C THR A 269 5.59 -10.04 -6.52
N ILE A 270 5.85 -10.27 -7.81
CA ILE A 270 7.15 -10.64 -8.34
C ILE A 270 7.63 -9.51 -9.24
N SER A 271 8.80 -8.97 -8.93
CA SER A 271 9.48 -7.94 -9.72
C SER A 271 10.87 -8.44 -10.07
N ASN A 272 10.98 -9.19 -11.16
CA ASN A 272 12.23 -9.78 -11.62
C ASN A 272 12.16 -9.97 -13.12
N LEU A 273 13.02 -9.26 -13.87
CA LEU A 273 13.01 -9.29 -15.33
C LEU A 273 13.93 -10.37 -15.90
N GLU A 274 14.65 -11.10 -15.05
CA GLU A 274 15.55 -12.15 -15.49
C GLU A 274 14.78 -13.45 -15.80
N PRO A 275 15.05 -14.07 -16.98
CA PRO A 275 14.44 -15.34 -17.36
C PRO A 275 14.94 -16.49 -16.49
N GLN A 276 14.08 -17.48 -16.24
CA GLN A 276 14.45 -18.70 -15.53
C GLN A 276 15.41 -19.52 -16.37
N LYS A 277 16.52 -19.96 -15.77
CA LYS A 277 17.54 -20.76 -16.49
C LYS A 277 17.11 -22.22 -16.60
N ASN A 278 16.43 -22.75 -15.59
CA ASN A 278 16.07 -24.17 -15.53
C ASN A 278 14.57 -24.38 -15.78
N LYS A 279 14.13 -24.19 -17.03
CA LYS A 279 12.72 -24.36 -17.44
C LYS A 279 12.24 -25.83 -17.50
N GLN A 280 13.14 -26.80 -17.33
CA GLN A 280 12.77 -28.20 -17.49
C GLN A 280 11.71 -28.60 -16.46
N HIS A 281 10.78 -29.46 -16.89
CA HIS A 281 9.68 -29.98 -16.08
C HIS A 281 10.20 -30.68 -14.83
N SER A 282 10.34 -29.93 -13.74
CA SER A 282 10.52 -30.49 -12.42
C SER A 282 9.16 -31.02 -11.95
N SER A 283 9.17 -32.21 -11.36
CA SER A 283 8.00 -32.82 -10.73
C SER A 283 7.66 -32.19 -9.37
N THR A 284 8.38 -31.13 -8.97
CA THR A 284 8.11 -30.39 -7.74
C THR A 284 6.77 -29.68 -7.86
N LEU A 285 5.81 -30.15 -7.05
CA LEU A 285 4.51 -29.51 -6.84
C LEU A 285 4.69 -28.25 -5.99
N ILE A 286 4.30 -27.12 -6.54
CA ILE A 286 4.25 -25.84 -5.85
C ILE A 286 2.78 -25.50 -5.63
N SER A 287 2.38 -25.18 -4.41
CA SER A 287 0.99 -24.80 -4.13
C SER A 287 0.92 -23.57 -3.25
N PHE A 288 0.12 -22.60 -3.69
CA PHE A 288 -0.22 -21.42 -2.92
C PHE A 288 -1.73 -21.44 -2.62
N PRO A 289 -2.16 -22.15 -1.56
CA PRO A 289 -3.56 -22.46 -1.33
C PRO A 289 -4.43 -21.24 -1.02
N HIS A 290 -3.83 -20.13 -0.57
CA HIS A 290 -4.53 -18.91 -0.18
C HIS A 290 -4.26 -17.72 -1.09
N LEU A 291 -3.49 -17.91 -2.17
CA LEU A 291 -3.10 -16.81 -3.05
C LEU A 291 -4.31 -16.31 -3.83
N ASN A 292 -4.74 -15.09 -3.50
CA ASN A 292 -5.88 -14.42 -4.11
C ASN A 292 -5.44 -13.46 -5.21
N LEU A 293 -4.29 -12.80 -5.04
CA LEU A 293 -3.73 -11.84 -5.99
C LEU A 293 -2.30 -12.21 -6.37
N LEU A 294 -2.07 -12.37 -7.68
CA LEU A 294 -0.74 -12.54 -8.26
C LEU A 294 -0.38 -11.34 -9.13
N ASN A 295 0.73 -10.68 -8.83
CA ASN A 295 1.21 -9.52 -9.58
C ASN A 295 2.56 -9.80 -10.25
N LEU A 296 2.55 -9.77 -11.59
CA LEU A 296 3.64 -10.09 -12.50
C LEU A 296 3.95 -8.93 -13.48
N ILE A 297 3.47 -7.70 -13.23
CA ILE A 297 3.65 -6.57 -14.16
C ILE A 297 5.14 -6.31 -14.46
N ASN A 298 6.00 -6.45 -13.45
CA ASN A 298 7.45 -6.24 -13.57
C ASN A 298 8.21 -7.56 -13.56
N ALA A 299 7.59 -8.64 -14.03
CA ALA A 299 8.16 -9.97 -14.06
C ALA A 299 8.42 -10.42 -15.50
N HIS A 300 9.47 -11.21 -15.72
CA HIS A 300 9.68 -11.92 -16.98
C HIS A 300 8.54 -12.92 -17.26
N ASP A 301 8.25 -13.16 -18.54
CA ASP A 301 7.13 -14.01 -18.99
C ASP A 301 7.22 -15.46 -18.47
N ASP A 302 8.44 -15.93 -18.20
CA ASP A 302 8.71 -17.25 -17.60
C ASP A 302 7.97 -17.47 -16.28
N TYR A 303 7.82 -16.42 -15.47
CA TYR A 303 7.06 -16.52 -14.23
C TYR A 303 5.57 -16.69 -14.52
N ALA A 304 5.02 -15.99 -15.52
CA ALA A 304 3.65 -16.19 -15.95
C ALA A 304 3.43 -17.61 -16.51
N GLU A 305 4.38 -18.15 -17.27
CA GLU A 305 4.35 -19.53 -17.74
C GLU A 305 4.32 -20.53 -16.55
N GLN A 306 5.21 -20.36 -15.57
CA GLN A 306 5.25 -21.23 -14.39
C GLN A 306 3.95 -21.19 -13.57
N PHE A 307 3.34 -20.01 -13.40
CA PHE A 307 2.15 -19.87 -12.56
C PHE A 307 0.84 -20.20 -13.28
N LEU A 308 0.74 -19.97 -14.59
CA LEU A 308 -0.52 -20.07 -15.32
C LEU A 308 -0.58 -21.28 -16.28
N VAL A 309 0.56 -21.78 -16.77
CA VAL A 309 0.61 -22.89 -17.74
C VAL A 309 0.98 -24.22 -17.06
N ASP A 310 1.89 -24.18 -16.09
CA ASP A 310 2.43 -25.39 -15.48
C ASP A 310 1.41 -26.14 -14.60
N THR A 311 1.17 -27.41 -14.91
CA THR A 311 0.28 -28.29 -14.17
C THR A 311 0.76 -28.61 -12.75
N ASN A 312 2.04 -28.38 -12.46
CA ASN A 312 2.64 -28.61 -11.15
C ASN A 312 2.62 -27.34 -10.26
N THR A 313 1.99 -26.25 -10.70
CA THR A 313 1.72 -25.08 -9.87
C THR A 313 0.22 -24.99 -9.61
N HIS A 314 -0.19 -25.00 -8.35
CA HIS A 314 -1.60 -25.04 -7.95
C HIS A 314 -2.02 -23.77 -7.19
N LEU A 315 -2.95 -23.02 -7.81
CA LEU A 315 -3.43 -21.70 -7.37
C LEU A 315 -4.97 -21.67 -7.20
N PRO A 316 -5.54 -22.45 -6.25
CA PRO A 316 -6.98 -22.70 -6.20
C PRO A 316 -7.83 -21.49 -5.83
N CYS A 317 -7.22 -20.45 -5.23
CA CYS A 317 -7.91 -19.25 -4.78
C CYS A 317 -7.56 -18.01 -5.61
N LEU A 318 -6.88 -18.15 -6.76
CA LEU A 318 -6.47 -17.00 -7.55
C LEU A 318 -7.71 -16.30 -8.13
N LEU A 319 -7.93 -15.05 -7.72
CA LEU A 319 -9.06 -14.22 -8.16
C LEU A 319 -8.62 -13.02 -8.97
N ASP A 320 -7.45 -12.45 -8.65
CA ASP A 320 -6.94 -11.23 -9.27
C ASP A 320 -5.55 -11.47 -9.87
N LEU A 321 -5.38 -11.10 -11.13
CA LEU A 321 -4.10 -11.19 -11.84
C LEU A 321 -3.67 -9.79 -12.31
N CYS A 322 -2.46 -9.38 -11.94
CA CYS A 322 -1.79 -8.25 -12.57
C CYS A 322 -0.67 -8.75 -13.48
N ILE A 323 -0.70 -8.39 -14.75
CA ILE A 323 0.25 -8.90 -15.76
C ILE A 323 0.35 -7.91 -16.93
N THR A 324 1.46 -7.88 -17.65
CA THR A 324 1.52 -7.10 -18.90
C THR A 324 0.66 -7.76 -19.98
N TYR A 325 0.13 -6.95 -20.90
CA TYR A 325 -0.64 -7.51 -22.01
C TYR A 325 0.20 -8.47 -22.87
N GLU A 326 1.46 -8.14 -23.14
CA GLU A 326 2.40 -8.95 -23.91
C GLU A 326 2.63 -10.32 -23.26
N SER A 327 2.97 -10.34 -21.97
CA SER A 327 3.19 -11.60 -21.23
C SER A 327 1.93 -12.46 -21.27
N LEU A 328 0.75 -11.85 -21.11
CA LEU A 328 -0.53 -12.56 -21.16
C LEU A 328 -0.81 -13.15 -22.55
N GLU A 329 -0.58 -12.39 -23.62
CA GLU A 329 -0.74 -12.86 -25.00
C GLU A 329 0.19 -14.04 -25.30
N ILE A 330 1.43 -14.01 -24.81
CA ILE A 330 2.41 -15.09 -24.96
C ILE A 330 1.95 -16.37 -24.24
N VAL A 331 1.64 -16.31 -22.94
CA VAL A 331 1.30 -17.51 -22.15
C VAL A 331 -0.05 -18.13 -22.52
N THR A 332 -0.97 -17.31 -23.03
CA THR A 332 -2.27 -17.78 -23.54
C THR A 332 -2.21 -18.22 -25.00
N ASN A 333 -1.06 -18.05 -25.68
CA ASN A 333 -0.91 -18.23 -27.11
C ASN A 333 -2.03 -17.51 -27.89
N ASN A 334 -2.13 -16.19 -27.72
CA ASN A 334 -3.21 -15.37 -28.26
C ASN A 334 -4.61 -15.88 -27.84
N PHE A 335 -4.78 -16.24 -26.56
CA PHE A 335 -6.06 -16.70 -26.00
C PHE A 335 -6.60 -18.00 -26.64
N THR A 336 -5.70 -18.88 -27.09
CA THR A 336 -6.05 -20.18 -27.68
C THR A 336 -5.54 -21.39 -26.89
N ASN A 337 -4.72 -21.18 -25.86
CA ASN A 337 -4.20 -22.26 -25.03
C ASN A 337 -5.24 -22.70 -23.97
N ASP A 338 -5.75 -23.92 -24.08
CA ASP A 338 -6.76 -24.46 -23.15
C ASP A 338 -6.22 -24.70 -21.73
N ALA A 339 -4.92 -24.94 -21.55
CA ALA A 339 -4.34 -25.19 -20.23
C ALA A 339 -4.42 -23.95 -19.33
N THR A 340 -4.01 -22.80 -19.86
CA THR A 340 -4.08 -21.50 -19.19
C THR A 340 -5.52 -21.01 -19.01
N ARG A 341 -6.44 -21.42 -19.89
CA ARG A 341 -7.85 -21.04 -19.83
C ARG A 341 -8.51 -21.49 -18.52
N LEU A 342 -8.10 -22.64 -17.98
CA LEU A 342 -8.65 -23.16 -16.72
C LEU A 342 -8.49 -22.14 -15.58
N TYR A 343 -7.29 -21.61 -15.40
CA TYR A 343 -7.03 -20.58 -14.38
C TYR A 343 -7.68 -19.24 -14.74
N CYS A 344 -7.60 -18.81 -16.00
CA CYS A 344 -8.13 -17.52 -16.42
C CYS A 344 -9.66 -17.43 -16.35
N SER A 345 -10.36 -18.55 -16.51
CA SER A 345 -11.83 -18.58 -16.50
C SER A 345 -12.44 -18.28 -15.12
N GLU A 346 -11.69 -18.49 -14.04
CA GLU A 346 -12.11 -18.26 -12.65
C GLU A 346 -11.70 -16.86 -12.13
N LEU A 347 -10.86 -16.13 -12.88
CA LEU A 347 -10.42 -14.79 -12.51
C LEU A 347 -11.60 -13.82 -12.46
N LYS A 348 -11.62 -13.01 -11.41
CA LYS A 348 -12.59 -11.92 -11.17
C LYS A 348 -12.02 -10.56 -11.52
N GLY A 349 -10.70 -10.38 -11.36
CA GLY A 349 -9.99 -9.16 -11.70
C GLY A 349 -8.77 -9.42 -12.59
N LEU A 350 -8.64 -8.59 -13.63
CA LEU A 350 -7.47 -8.56 -14.51
C LEU A 350 -6.97 -7.12 -14.59
N HIS A 351 -5.72 -6.92 -14.18
CA HIS A 351 -5.06 -5.62 -14.15
C HIS A 351 -3.89 -5.63 -15.12
N MET A 352 -3.96 -4.79 -16.16
CA MET A 352 -2.92 -4.67 -17.18
C MET A 352 -2.16 -3.37 -17.06
N ASP A 353 -0.90 -3.40 -17.49
CA ASP A 353 -0.02 -2.24 -17.55
C ASP A 353 -0.57 -1.15 -18.49
N LYS A 354 -1.15 -1.57 -19.63
CA LYS A 354 -1.65 -0.66 -20.68
C LYS A 354 -3.06 -1.02 -21.17
N PRO A 355 -3.80 -0.06 -21.76
CA PRO A 355 -5.06 -0.34 -22.44
C PRO A 355 -4.82 -1.19 -23.69
N PHE A 356 -5.81 -2.01 -24.05
CA PHE A 356 -5.74 -2.91 -25.19
C PHE A 356 -7.12 -3.07 -25.84
N VAL A 357 -7.14 -3.52 -27.09
CA VAL A 357 -8.36 -3.93 -27.79
C VAL A 357 -8.57 -5.41 -27.51
N ARG A 358 -9.75 -5.79 -27.01
CA ARG A 358 -10.06 -7.19 -26.71
C ARG A 358 -9.87 -8.05 -27.96
N PRO A 359 -8.92 -9.01 -27.94
CA PRO A 359 -8.71 -9.89 -29.07
C PRO A 359 -9.84 -10.91 -29.17
N LYS A 360 -9.86 -11.63 -30.30
CA LYS A 360 -10.79 -12.73 -30.51
C LYS A 360 -10.60 -13.77 -29.39
N HIS A 361 -11.71 -14.32 -28.87
CA HIS A 361 -11.74 -15.28 -27.77
C HIS A 361 -11.43 -14.73 -26.37
N PHE A 362 -11.11 -13.45 -26.20
CA PHE A 362 -10.85 -12.86 -24.87
C PHE A 362 -11.99 -13.14 -23.88
N ASP A 363 -13.23 -12.84 -24.25
CA ASP A 363 -14.39 -13.02 -23.35
C ASP A 363 -14.68 -14.51 -23.07
N GLU A 364 -14.31 -15.42 -23.97
CA GLU A 364 -14.41 -16.87 -23.78
C GLU A 364 -13.32 -17.41 -22.82
N TYR A 365 -12.23 -16.65 -22.69
CA TYR A 365 -11.08 -16.97 -21.86
C TYR A 365 -11.27 -16.49 -20.41
N PHE A 366 -11.97 -15.35 -20.24
CA PHE A 366 -12.21 -14.69 -18.95
C PHE A 366 -13.71 -14.60 -18.63
N CYS A 367 -14.41 -15.73 -18.64
CA CYS A 367 -15.87 -15.79 -18.48
C CYS A 367 -16.39 -15.20 -17.15
N SER A 368 -15.58 -15.22 -16.08
CA SER A 368 -15.96 -14.76 -14.74
C SER A 368 -15.46 -13.35 -14.41
N LEU A 369 -14.91 -12.63 -15.39
CA LEU A 369 -14.25 -11.36 -15.15
C LEU A 369 -15.25 -10.24 -14.86
N PHE A 370 -15.19 -9.68 -13.66
CA PHE A 370 -16.01 -8.53 -13.23
C PHE A 370 -15.24 -7.21 -13.36
N HIS A 371 -13.92 -7.28 -13.21
CA HIS A 371 -13.07 -6.11 -13.10
C HIS A 371 -11.93 -6.16 -14.11
N LEU A 372 -11.89 -5.16 -14.99
CA LEU A 372 -10.81 -4.97 -15.95
C LEU A 372 -10.20 -3.58 -15.71
N TYR A 373 -8.94 -3.53 -15.31
CA TYR A 373 -8.24 -2.29 -15.00
C TYR A 373 -6.97 -2.14 -15.85
N SER A 374 -6.63 -0.91 -16.22
CA SER A 374 -5.35 -0.54 -16.84
C SER A 374 -4.60 0.48 -15.97
N PHE A 375 -3.34 0.22 -15.62
CA PHE A 375 -2.55 1.03 -14.67
C PHE A 375 -2.15 2.42 -15.19
N GLU A 376 -2.11 2.65 -16.50
CA GLU A 376 -1.72 3.96 -17.08
C GLU A 376 -2.52 5.17 -16.54
N LEU A 377 -3.72 4.95 -16.00
CA LEU A 377 -4.56 6.03 -15.45
C LEU A 377 -4.17 6.49 -14.04
N ASP A 378 -3.56 5.63 -13.19
CA ASP A 378 -3.31 6.03 -11.79
C ASP A 378 -2.00 6.84 -11.67
N HIS A 379 -0.92 6.52 -12.40
CA HIS A 379 0.35 7.24 -12.27
C HIS A 379 0.35 8.68 -12.82
N GLN A 380 -0.43 8.99 -13.86
CA GLN A 380 -0.52 10.36 -14.41
C GLN A 380 -1.36 11.32 -13.53
N LEU A 381 -2.22 10.78 -12.66
CA LEU A 381 -3.02 11.56 -11.71
C LEU A 381 -2.29 11.91 -10.40
N TYR A 382 -1.04 11.45 -10.22
CA TYR A 382 -0.25 11.68 -8.99
C TYR A 382 0.72 12.86 -9.04
N ASP A 383 0.79 13.61 -10.14
CA ASP A 383 1.62 14.82 -10.18
C ASP A 383 0.86 16.01 -9.55
N ASP A 384 1.34 16.41 -8.37
CA ASP A 384 0.73 17.37 -7.45
C ASP A 384 0.91 18.83 -7.94
N LYS A 385 0.47 19.10 -9.17
CA LYS A 385 0.34 20.44 -9.74
C LYS A 385 -1.03 20.60 -10.38
N CYS A 386 -2.03 20.94 -9.56
CA CYS A 386 -3.12 21.76 -10.06
C CYS A 386 -2.54 23.00 -10.75
N CYS A 387 -2.80 23.11 -12.05
CA CYS A 387 -2.49 24.22 -12.96
C CYS A 387 -1.06 24.29 -13.53
N SER A 388 -0.77 23.48 -14.55
CA SER A 388 -0.14 23.99 -15.78
C SER A 388 -0.46 23.09 -16.97
N THR A 389 -0.94 23.75 -18.02
CA THR A 389 -1.33 23.33 -19.36
C THR A 389 -0.63 22.12 -19.99
N ASP A 390 -1.47 21.33 -20.68
CA ASP A 390 -1.19 20.43 -21.81
C ASP A 390 -0.51 19.08 -21.52
N ARG A 391 -1.35 18.04 -21.38
CA ARG A 391 -1.40 16.81 -22.22
C ARG A 391 -2.06 15.68 -21.43
N GLU A 392 -3.26 15.28 -21.85
CA GLU A 392 -3.80 13.93 -21.58
C GLU A 392 -4.67 13.54 -22.77
N THR A 393 -4.30 12.43 -23.40
CA THR A 393 -5.01 11.75 -24.49
C THR A 393 -5.69 10.55 -23.86
N LEU A 394 -7.02 10.49 -23.82
CA LEU A 394 -7.77 9.37 -23.26
C LEU A 394 -8.30 8.46 -24.38
N TYR A 395 -8.00 7.17 -24.31
CA TYR A 395 -8.73 6.09 -24.98
C TYR A 395 -8.95 4.95 -23.99
N GLY A 396 -10.18 4.44 -23.93
CA GLY A 396 -10.56 3.25 -23.14
C GLY A 396 -12.00 3.32 -22.63
N THR A 397 -12.76 2.24 -22.83
CA THR A 397 -14.18 2.08 -22.46
C THR A 397 -14.37 2.17 -20.95
N PHE A 398 -15.03 3.23 -20.50
CA PHE A 398 -15.22 3.56 -19.09
C PHE A 398 -16.34 2.74 -18.47
N ILE A 399 -16.08 2.06 -17.36
CA ILE A 399 -17.13 1.53 -16.48
C ILE A 399 -17.57 2.68 -15.57
N ASP A 400 -18.80 3.14 -15.80
CA ASP A 400 -19.41 4.33 -15.23
C ASP A 400 -19.34 4.45 -13.70
N GLU A 401 -19.24 3.35 -12.93
CA GLU A 401 -19.35 3.41 -11.46
C GLU A 401 -18.13 3.99 -10.74
N VAL A 402 -16.91 3.72 -11.21
CA VAL A 402 -15.67 4.03 -10.45
C VAL A 402 -15.27 5.50 -10.58
N ILE A 403 -15.40 6.07 -11.78
CA ILE A 403 -15.18 7.50 -12.02
C ILE A 403 -16.30 8.32 -11.38
N ASN A 404 -17.55 7.88 -11.47
CA ASN A 404 -18.68 8.58 -10.85
C ASN A 404 -18.47 8.71 -9.35
N MET A 405 -18.13 7.63 -8.63
CA MET A 405 -17.83 7.70 -7.19
C MET A 405 -16.62 8.61 -6.87
N ARG A 406 -15.49 8.49 -7.60
CA ARG A 406 -14.28 9.30 -7.31
C ARG A 406 -14.46 10.79 -7.64
N CYS A 407 -15.12 11.14 -8.75
CA CYS A 407 -15.44 12.53 -9.11
C CYS A 407 -16.52 13.13 -8.19
N LEU A 408 -17.57 12.36 -7.86
CA LEU A 408 -18.60 12.78 -6.91
C LEU A 408 -18.01 13.10 -5.53
N MET A 409 -17.11 12.22 -5.04
CA MET A 409 -16.45 12.34 -3.74
C MET A 409 -15.39 13.46 -3.69
N ARG A 410 -14.71 13.78 -4.80
CA ARG A 410 -13.63 14.79 -4.84
C ARG A 410 -14.10 16.23 -5.07
N GLY A 411 -15.40 16.48 -5.31
CA GLY A 411 -15.88 17.85 -5.49
C GLY A 411 -15.48 18.47 -6.82
N THR A 412 -15.49 17.69 -7.90
CA THR A 412 -15.09 18.16 -9.24
C THR A 412 -15.95 19.36 -9.68
N SER A 413 -15.30 20.45 -10.10
CA SER A 413 -16.02 21.69 -10.43
C SER A 413 -16.81 21.59 -11.74
N LYS A 414 -17.87 22.38 -11.88
CA LYS A 414 -18.70 22.47 -13.11
C LYS A 414 -17.88 22.80 -14.35
N SER A 415 -16.81 23.60 -14.22
CA SER A 415 -15.92 23.96 -15.33
C SER A 415 -15.02 22.80 -15.76
N SER A 416 -14.58 21.95 -14.82
CA SER A 416 -13.82 20.73 -15.12
C SER A 416 -14.66 19.73 -15.92
N CYS A 417 -15.93 19.53 -15.54
CA CYS A 417 -16.84 18.64 -16.27
C CYS A 417 -17.13 19.15 -17.70
N ARG A 418 -17.33 20.47 -17.86
CA ARG A 418 -17.59 21.08 -19.17
C ARG A 418 -16.42 20.94 -20.15
N ARG A 419 -15.18 21.01 -19.66
CA ARG A 419 -13.97 20.80 -20.47
C ARG A 419 -13.80 19.35 -20.94
N ILE A 420 -14.29 18.38 -20.17
CA ILE A 420 -14.32 16.97 -20.58
C ILE A 420 -15.34 16.78 -21.72
N ILE A 421 -16.53 17.40 -21.61
CA ILE A 421 -17.58 17.39 -22.65
C ILE A 421 -17.07 17.95 -23.98
N ASP A 422 -16.43 19.11 -23.95
CA ASP A 422 -15.93 19.75 -25.17
C ASP A 422 -14.87 18.88 -25.87
N LYS A 423 -14.04 18.15 -25.10
CA LYS A 423 -13.04 17.21 -25.64
C LYS A 423 -13.65 15.91 -26.17
N MET A 424 -14.68 15.35 -25.52
CA MET A 424 -15.34 14.11 -25.99
C MET A 424 -16.16 14.35 -27.26
N ASN A 425 -16.81 15.51 -27.39
CA ASN A 425 -17.51 15.90 -28.61
C ASN A 425 -16.57 16.16 -29.79
N LEU A 426 -15.33 16.62 -29.53
CA LEU A 426 -14.29 16.82 -30.55
C LEU A 426 -13.77 15.53 -31.20
N ILE A 427 -13.93 14.37 -30.54
CA ILE A 427 -13.49 13.06 -31.05
C ILE A 427 -14.64 12.18 -31.55
N GLY A 428 -15.82 12.76 -31.78
CA GLY A 428 -16.94 12.09 -32.46
C GLY A 428 -17.74 11.11 -31.60
N GLN A 429 -17.55 11.11 -30.27
CA GLN A 429 -18.43 10.38 -29.35
C GLN A 429 -19.39 11.38 -28.70
N PRO A 430 -20.66 11.46 -29.16
CA PRO A 430 -21.64 12.37 -28.57
C PRO A 430 -21.95 11.90 -27.15
N VAL A 431 -21.59 12.70 -26.16
CA VAL A 431 -22.02 12.45 -24.77
C VAL A 431 -23.25 13.30 -24.49
N ASP A 432 -24.36 12.66 -24.11
CA ASP A 432 -25.59 13.38 -23.79
C ASP A 432 -25.35 14.35 -22.62
N PRO A 433 -25.51 15.67 -22.81
CA PRO A 433 -25.36 16.66 -21.75
C PRO A 433 -26.19 16.34 -20.50
N LYS A 434 -27.31 15.63 -20.64
CA LYS A 434 -28.17 15.21 -19.53
C LYS A 434 -27.47 14.26 -18.55
N TYR A 435 -26.51 13.47 -19.00
CA TYR A 435 -25.76 12.55 -18.14
C TYR A 435 -24.93 13.31 -17.09
N PHE A 436 -24.32 14.43 -17.46
CA PHE A 436 -23.55 15.23 -16.51
C PHE A 436 -24.42 16.10 -15.61
N ASP A 437 -25.58 16.56 -16.07
CA ASP A 437 -26.55 17.22 -15.21
C ASP A 437 -27.07 16.26 -14.12
N LEU A 438 -27.26 14.97 -14.46
CA LEU A 438 -27.55 13.92 -13.48
C LEU A 438 -26.41 13.76 -12.47
N LEU A 439 -25.15 13.68 -12.92
CA LEU A 439 -24.01 13.56 -12.01
C LEU A 439 -23.88 14.76 -11.06
N ILE A 440 -24.11 15.97 -11.54
CA ILE A 440 -24.12 17.18 -10.72
C ILE A 440 -25.26 17.14 -9.70
N ASP A 441 -26.45 16.65 -10.08
CA ASP A 441 -27.59 16.51 -9.18
C ASP A 441 -27.34 15.45 -8.10
N ILE A 442 -26.79 14.28 -8.48
CA ILE A 442 -26.36 13.22 -7.55
C ILE A 442 -25.32 13.77 -6.57
N GLN A 443 -24.36 14.57 -7.03
CA GLN A 443 -23.35 15.20 -6.16
C GLN A 443 -23.98 16.11 -5.12
N ARG A 444 -24.92 16.96 -5.55
CA ARG A 444 -25.63 17.89 -4.67
C ARG A 444 -26.49 17.14 -3.66
N LYS A 445 -27.18 16.09 -4.09
CA LYS A 445 -27.95 15.19 -3.22
C LYS A 445 -27.02 14.55 -2.18
N PHE A 446 -25.87 14.01 -2.59
CA PHE A 446 -24.89 13.39 -1.68
C PHE A 446 -24.30 14.39 -0.67
N GLN A 447 -23.88 15.58 -1.10
CA GLN A 447 -23.38 16.63 -0.20
C GLN A 447 -24.45 17.12 0.78
N SER A 448 -25.70 17.25 0.32
CA SER A 448 -26.86 17.57 1.16
C SER A 448 -27.10 16.47 2.20
N CYS A 449 -26.97 15.20 1.81
CA CYS A 449 -27.11 14.05 2.71
C CYS A 449 -26.00 13.98 3.75
N GLN A 450 -24.74 14.15 3.35
CA GLN A 450 -23.63 14.26 4.30
C GLN A 450 -23.89 15.37 5.33
N ARG A 451 -24.37 16.54 4.88
CA ARG A 451 -24.72 17.63 5.79
C ARG A 451 -25.85 17.26 6.75
N LYS A 452 -26.94 16.67 6.27
CA LYS A 452 -28.07 16.23 7.12
C LYS A 452 -27.67 15.16 8.13
N VAL A 453 -26.88 14.17 7.71
CA VAL A 453 -26.35 13.12 8.60
C VAL A 453 -25.47 13.73 9.68
N LEU A 454 -24.60 14.68 9.31
CA LEU A 454 -23.75 15.41 10.26
C LEU A 454 -24.59 16.28 11.22
N GLU A 455 -25.67 16.92 10.76
CA GLU A 455 -26.61 17.68 11.59
C GLU A 455 -27.42 16.79 12.54
N MET A 456 -27.82 15.59 12.10
CA MET A 456 -28.56 14.62 12.91
C MET A 456 -27.67 14.03 14.02
N ILE A 457 -26.44 13.64 13.68
CA ILE A 457 -25.44 13.17 14.66
C ILE A 457 -25.16 14.27 15.70
N ALA A 458 -25.13 15.53 15.29
CA ALA A 458 -24.92 16.66 16.20
C ALA A 458 -26.11 16.93 17.15
N ARG A 459 -27.33 16.50 16.81
CA ARG A 459 -28.57 16.81 17.55
C ARG A 459 -29.00 15.78 18.61
N LYS A 460 -28.18 14.77 18.93
CA LYS A 460 -28.45 13.74 19.98
C LYS A 460 -29.81 13.04 19.81
N ASN A 461 -30.05 12.37 18.69
CA ASN A 461 -31.07 11.30 18.70
C ASN A 461 -30.37 9.96 18.94
N ASN A 462 -30.91 9.17 19.89
CA ASN A 462 -30.55 7.77 20.13
C ASN A 462 -31.03 6.90 18.96
N ASP A 463 -30.68 7.26 17.75
CA ASP A 463 -30.98 6.51 16.55
C ASP A 463 -29.81 5.54 16.33
N ASP A 464 -30.13 4.26 16.27
CA ASP A 464 -29.17 3.15 16.13
C ASP A 464 -28.62 3.02 14.70
N GLY A 465 -28.95 3.96 13.82
CA GLY A 465 -28.53 3.99 12.43
C GLY A 465 -29.55 3.39 11.47
N THR A 466 -30.69 2.90 11.97
CA THR A 466 -31.76 2.33 11.13
C THR A 466 -32.32 3.36 10.15
N PHE A 467 -32.50 4.61 10.57
CA PHE A 467 -32.95 5.68 9.67
C PHE A 467 -31.92 6.00 8.57
N TYR A 468 -30.62 5.91 8.87
CA TYR A 468 -29.56 6.11 7.88
C TYR A 468 -29.56 5.00 6.82
N ILE A 469 -29.73 3.74 7.25
CA ILE A 469 -29.82 2.59 6.34
C ILE A 469 -31.05 2.74 5.43
N GLN A 470 -32.23 3.05 5.98
CA GLN A 470 -33.46 3.25 5.20
C GLN A 470 -33.31 4.40 4.18
N TYR A 471 -32.63 5.48 4.56
CA TYR A 471 -32.44 6.64 3.70
C TYR A 471 -31.39 6.38 2.59
N VAL A 472 -30.31 5.64 2.87
CA VAL A 472 -29.34 5.21 1.85
C VAL A 472 -30.00 4.26 0.84
N GLU A 473 -30.83 3.33 1.30
CA GLU A 473 -31.60 2.43 0.42
C GLU A 473 -32.60 3.21 -0.46
N GLN A 474 -33.26 4.24 0.08
CA GLN A 474 -34.10 5.13 -0.73
C GLN A 474 -33.29 5.87 -1.81
N MET A 475 -32.09 6.36 -1.50
CA MET A 475 -31.23 7.02 -2.51
C MET A 475 -30.78 6.05 -3.61
N LYS A 476 -30.47 4.80 -3.26
CA LYS A 476 -30.14 3.76 -4.26
C LYS A 476 -31.32 3.57 -5.20
N GLN A 477 -32.55 3.52 -4.67
CA GLN A 477 -33.73 3.39 -5.51
C GLN A 477 -34.02 4.62 -6.37
N ASP A 478 -33.85 5.83 -5.83
CA ASP A 478 -34.00 7.05 -6.62
C ASP A 478 -32.97 7.10 -7.77
N TYR A 479 -31.72 6.68 -7.52
CA TYR A 479 -30.69 6.56 -8.54
C TYR A 479 -31.06 5.55 -9.63
N ILE A 480 -31.50 4.34 -9.25
CA ILE A 480 -31.96 3.31 -10.19
C ILE A 480 -33.12 3.85 -11.04
N ASN A 481 -34.09 4.51 -10.42
CA ASN A 481 -35.25 5.08 -11.12
C ASN A 481 -34.88 6.21 -12.08
N ASP A 482 -33.90 7.05 -11.73
CA ASP A 482 -33.44 8.13 -12.60
C ASP A 482 -32.58 7.60 -13.76
N ASN A 483 -31.78 6.54 -13.55
CA ASN A 483 -31.08 5.83 -14.63
C ASN A 483 -32.04 5.15 -15.62
N ASN A 484 -33.13 4.55 -15.12
CA ASN A 484 -34.16 3.94 -15.94
C ASN A 484 -34.96 4.96 -16.80
N LYS A 485 -34.89 6.26 -16.50
CA LYS A 485 -35.51 7.33 -17.31
C LYS A 485 -34.59 7.85 -18.42
N LEU A 486 -33.31 7.48 -18.37
CA LEU A 486 -32.28 7.90 -19.32
C LEU A 486 -31.95 6.82 -20.37
N SER A 487 -32.44 5.60 -20.15
CA SER A 487 -32.52 4.51 -21.15
C SER A 487 -33.81 4.63 -21.95
#